data_AF-A0A4Q3J9T1-F1
#
_entry.id   AF-A0A4Q3J9T1-F1
#
_cell.length_a   1.000
_cell.length_b   1.000
_cell.length_c   1.000
_cell.angle_alpha   90.00
_cell.angle_beta   90.00
_cell.angle_gamma   90.00
#
_symmetry.space_group_name_H-M   'P 1'
#
loop_
_entity.id
_entity.type
_entity.pdbx_description
1 polymer ?
#
loop_
_entity_poly.entity_id
_entity_poly.type
_entity_poly.pdbx_seq_one_letter_code
_entity_poly.pdbx_strand_id
1 'polypeptide(L)'
;MVVTPPPEAIAGTQAQFEVSADTGTVDGFFRFPYPSDLRLKDGVPDVRGWPNPSKLALLEGLRTIAAERKGYPVLAAGYFWFNAALAPRADDQVMAADRASPVLLIDIDPASPELGRLVPTVATVLPVDDYVPENLLAVAPRPGFILKPNRRYAFVVQRTLNDASGSPLGVPGSLEALKAGLTPEGARGAELATLYQPLWPALAKAGVDKASVAAATVFTTGDVVDDLFKLSEQVRSQHKVQITDLHVEAAGGADHERFCQVRGTVTYPQFQRGTPPFNKDGTFDSATGVPTKQRDEAAPITLTLPKGGVMPAGGYPLAMYFHGSGGLSTASVDRGTWRPTDDPSQCPPWPDTLKCPAKQGDPESLLDEYEGKKGCNTAGEGPAYELAPRGIAMASSALPLNPERLACAAETAYLNFNNLAVFRDTFRQGVL
;
A
#
# COMPACT_ATOMS: atom_id res chain seq x y z
N MET A 1 -43.62 -4.87 29.12
CA MET A 1 -42.18 -4.78 28.88
C MET A 1 -41.69 -3.50 29.52
N VAL A 2 -40.82 -3.58 30.53
CA VAL A 2 -40.15 -2.39 31.07
C VAL A 2 -39.14 -1.98 30.00
N VAL A 3 -39.40 -0.86 29.34
CA VAL A 3 -38.43 -0.26 28.41
C VAL A 3 -37.35 0.34 29.30
N THR A 4 -36.22 -0.36 29.43
CA THR A 4 -35.03 0.20 30.07
C THR A 4 -34.62 1.42 29.26
N PRO A 5 -34.46 2.61 29.87
CA PRO A 5 -33.99 3.78 29.14
C PRO A 5 -32.61 3.47 28.55
N PRO A 6 -32.28 4.00 27.36
CA PRO A 6 -30.96 3.82 26.77
C PRO A 6 -29.89 4.35 27.75
N PRO A 7 -28.75 3.66 27.89
CA PRO A 7 -27.69 4.11 28.78
C PRO A 7 -27.19 5.49 28.34
N GLU A 8 -27.00 6.37 29.33
CA GLU A 8 -26.52 7.73 29.10
C GLU A 8 -25.06 7.74 28.65
N ALA A 9 -24.68 8.77 27.89
CA ALA A 9 -23.29 9.02 27.54
C ALA A 9 -22.44 9.23 28.80
N ILE A 10 -21.18 8.77 28.79
CA ILE A 10 -20.22 9.11 29.83
C ILE A 10 -19.63 10.49 29.48
N ALA A 11 -19.83 11.47 30.35
CA ALA A 11 -19.35 12.84 30.14
C ALA A 11 -17.81 12.92 29.97
N GLY A 12 -17.37 13.96 29.24
CA GLY A 12 -15.96 14.23 28.96
C GLY A 12 -15.68 14.43 27.48
N THR A 13 -14.39 14.40 27.11
CA THR A 13 -13.94 14.42 25.71
C THR A 13 -14.39 13.14 25.01
N GLN A 14 -15.18 13.26 23.94
CA GLN A 14 -15.85 12.15 23.26
C GLN A 14 -15.49 12.13 21.77
N ALA A 15 -15.37 10.92 21.22
CA ALA A 15 -15.29 10.74 19.78
C ALA A 15 -16.65 11.01 19.13
N GLN A 16 -16.65 11.58 17.93
CA GLN A 16 -17.83 11.66 17.09
C GLN A 16 -18.27 10.23 16.73
N PHE A 17 -19.54 9.94 16.99
CA PHE A 17 -20.15 8.61 16.79
C PHE A 17 -21.62 8.77 16.39
N GLU A 18 -21.85 9.62 15.39
CA GLU A 18 -23.16 9.97 14.88
C GLU A 18 -23.68 8.90 13.93
N VAL A 19 -24.56 8.02 14.43
CA VAL A 19 -25.14 6.89 13.68
C VAL A 19 -25.92 7.33 12.43
N SER A 20 -26.46 8.55 12.47
CA SER A 20 -27.28 9.15 11.41
C SER A 20 -26.50 10.03 10.44
N ALA A 21 -25.20 10.24 10.65
CA ALA A 21 -24.42 11.15 9.81
C ALA A 21 -24.31 10.60 8.38
N ASP A 22 -24.47 11.50 7.40
CA ASP A 22 -24.16 11.17 6.01
C ASP A 22 -22.65 11.25 5.78
N THR A 23 -21.96 10.12 6.01
CA THR A 23 -20.52 9.98 5.81
C THR A 23 -20.10 10.05 4.34
N GLY A 24 -21.05 10.16 3.40
CA GLY A 24 -20.80 10.41 1.98
C GLY A 24 -20.56 11.88 1.65
N THR A 25 -20.71 12.78 2.62
CA THR A 25 -20.47 14.23 2.50
C THR A 25 -19.18 14.64 3.22
N VAL A 26 -18.56 15.74 2.80
CA VAL A 26 -17.34 16.28 3.44
C VAL A 26 -17.57 16.57 4.92
N ASP A 27 -18.66 17.28 5.26
CA ASP A 27 -19.00 17.64 6.64
C ASP A 27 -19.36 16.43 7.51
N GLY A 28 -19.80 15.33 6.89
CA GLY A 28 -20.22 14.12 7.58
C GLY A 28 -19.15 13.05 7.71
N PHE A 29 -18.06 13.10 6.94
CA PHE A 29 -17.12 11.99 6.81
C PHE A 29 -16.47 11.57 8.14
N PHE A 30 -16.08 12.55 8.95
CA PHE A 30 -15.45 12.32 10.26
C PHE A 30 -16.45 12.28 11.44
N ARG A 31 -17.75 12.46 11.20
CA ARG A 31 -18.78 12.37 12.26
C ARG A 31 -19.04 10.95 12.76
N PHE A 32 -18.47 9.97 12.07
CA PHE A 32 -18.35 8.59 12.51
C PHE A 32 -16.89 8.15 12.31
N PRO A 33 -16.36 7.19 13.07
CA PRO A 33 -15.00 6.70 12.83
C PRO A 33 -14.80 6.08 11.45
N TYR A 34 -13.58 6.15 10.92
CA TYR A 34 -13.12 5.44 9.71
C TYR A 34 -11.98 4.49 10.10
N PRO A 35 -11.74 3.36 9.42
CA PRO A 35 -12.63 2.68 8.47
C PRO A 35 -13.83 2.06 9.21
N SER A 36 -14.95 1.81 8.52
CA SER A 36 -16.08 1.09 9.11
C SER A 36 -16.86 0.32 8.06
N ASP A 37 -17.24 -0.92 8.32
CA ASP A 37 -18.06 -1.69 7.37
C ASP A 37 -19.43 -1.05 7.11
N LEU A 38 -19.89 -0.12 7.96
CA LEU A 38 -21.04 0.74 7.65
C LEU A 38 -20.80 1.61 6.39
N ARG A 39 -19.57 1.82 5.97
CA ARG A 39 -19.29 2.59 4.76
C ARG A 39 -19.17 1.70 3.53
N LEU A 40 -19.36 0.38 3.65
CA LEU A 40 -19.31 -0.50 2.49
C LEU A 40 -20.60 -0.40 1.67
N LYS A 41 -20.45 -0.21 0.35
CA LYS A 41 -21.51 -0.34 -0.65
C LYS A 41 -21.10 -1.42 -1.62
N ASP A 42 -21.88 -2.48 -1.73
CA ASP A 42 -21.54 -3.66 -2.54
C ASP A 42 -20.15 -4.23 -2.22
N GLY A 43 -19.75 -4.15 -0.94
CA GLY A 43 -18.44 -4.60 -0.45
C GLY A 43 -17.28 -3.64 -0.68
N VAL A 44 -17.53 -2.43 -1.20
CA VAL A 44 -16.52 -1.41 -1.50
C VAL A 44 -16.60 -0.23 -0.53
N PRO A 45 -15.49 0.30 0.00
CA PRO A 45 -15.49 1.49 0.83
C PRO A 45 -16.05 2.74 0.12
N ASP A 46 -17.12 3.34 0.66
CA ASP A 46 -17.61 4.65 0.26
C ASP A 46 -16.74 5.76 0.86
N VAL A 47 -15.84 6.29 0.03
CA VAL A 47 -14.94 7.40 0.39
C VAL A 47 -15.38 8.73 -0.22
N ARG A 48 -16.65 8.86 -0.63
CA ARG A 48 -17.13 10.10 -1.27
C ARG A 48 -17.21 11.29 -0.31
N GLY A 49 -17.24 11.04 1.00
CA GLY A 49 -17.12 12.12 1.98
C GLY A 49 -15.68 12.56 2.24
N TRP A 50 -14.66 11.85 1.73
CA TRP A 50 -13.27 12.21 2.03
C TRP A 50 -12.99 13.66 1.60
N PRO A 51 -12.42 14.52 2.47
CA PRO A 51 -12.21 15.93 2.15
C PRO A 51 -11.39 16.16 0.88
N ASN A 52 -11.90 17.01 0.00
CA ASN A 52 -11.18 17.54 -1.16
C ASN A 52 -11.63 18.99 -1.45
N PRO A 53 -11.44 19.93 -0.51
CA PRO A 53 -11.96 21.30 -0.62
C PRO A 53 -11.41 22.03 -1.85
N SER A 54 -10.14 21.78 -2.19
CA SER A 54 -9.45 22.36 -3.34
C SER A 54 -9.79 21.66 -4.67
N LYS A 55 -10.68 20.65 -4.66
CA LYS A 55 -11.12 19.88 -5.84
C LYS A 55 -9.95 19.38 -6.68
N LEU A 56 -8.89 18.92 -6.01
CA LEU A 56 -7.70 18.41 -6.67
C LEU A 56 -8.05 17.15 -7.45
N ALA A 57 -7.81 17.15 -8.76
CA ALA A 57 -7.99 15.98 -9.61
C ALA A 57 -7.21 14.77 -9.08
N LEU A 58 -6.06 15.04 -8.46
CA LEU A 58 -5.22 14.08 -7.76
C LEU A 58 -6.01 13.23 -6.74
N LEU A 59 -6.75 13.92 -5.85
CA LEU A 59 -7.51 13.28 -4.78
C LEU A 59 -8.77 12.61 -5.31
N GLU A 60 -9.40 13.16 -6.35
CA GLU A 60 -10.54 12.51 -7.03
C GLU A 60 -10.12 11.18 -7.69
N GLY A 61 -8.93 11.12 -8.29
CA GLY A 61 -8.37 9.87 -8.82
C GLY A 61 -8.17 8.81 -7.74
N LEU A 62 -7.64 9.20 -6.57
CA LEU A 62 -7.47 8.30 -5.42
C LEU A 62 -8.80 7.81 -4.85
N ARG A 63 -9.80 8.69 -4.74
CA ARG A 63 -11.17 8.34 -4.30
C ARG A 63 -11.81 7.33 -5.26
N THR A 64 -11.60 7.51 -6.56
CA THR A 64 -12.09 6.58 -7.60
C THR A 64 -11.44 5.21 -7.45
N ILE A 65 -10.11 5.12 -7.35
CA ILE A 65 -9.42 3.83 -7.17
C ILE A 65 -9.84 3.13 -5.87
N ALA A 66 -10.02 3.89 -4.78
CA ALA A 66 -10.47 3.33 -3.51
C ALA A 66 -11.84 2.66 -3.64
N ALA A 67 -12.71 3.22 -4.49
CA ALA A 67 -14.02 2.65 -4.84
C ALA A 67 -13.95 1.44 -5.79
N GLU A 68 -12.77 0.94 -6.15
CA GLU A 68 -12.60 -0.26 -6.96
C GLU A 68 -12.07 -1.45 -6.16
N ARG A 69 -11.87 -1.28 -4.85
CA ARG A 69 -11.35 -2.33 -3.95
C ARG A 69 -12.46 -2.91 -3.09
N LYS A 70 -12.49 -4.23 -2.98
CA LYS A 70 -13.36 -4.93 -2.03
C LYS A 70 -12.72 -4.88 -0.64
N GLY A 71 -13.48 -4.44 0.35
CA GLY A 71 -13.02 -4.31 1.74
C GLY A 71 -11.92 -3.25 1.92
N TYR A 72 -11.38 -3.21 3.13
CA TYR A 72 -10.34 -2.25 3.52
C TYR A 72 -8.92 -2.80 3.31
N PRO A 73 -7.90 -1.93 3.18
CA PRO A 73 -6.51 -2.38 3.10
C PRO A 73 -6.09 -3.20 4.34
N VAL A 74 -5.23 -4.19 4.14
CA VAL A 74 -4.56 -4.94 5.24
C VAL A 74 -3.57 -4.11 6.06
N LEU A 75 -3.43 -2.83 5.72
CA LEU A 75 -2.64 -1.80 6.40
C LEU A 75 -3.48 -0.53 6.60
N ALA A 76 -4.77 -0.69 6.96
CA ALA A 76 -5.67 0.44 7.16
C ALA A 76 -5.23 1.33 8.33
N ALA A 77 -5.46 2.64 8.18
CA ALA A 77 -5.39 3.61 9.28
C ALA A 77 -6.81 3.96 9.75
N GLY A 78 -7.02 3.98 11.06
CA GLY A 78 -8.23 4.44 11.71
C GLY A 78 -8.18 5.93 12.03
N TYR A 79 -9.32 6.62 11.87
CA TYR A 79 -9.50 8.04 12.19
C TYR A 79 -10.69 8.21 13.13
N PHE A 80 -10.44 8.91 14.25
CA PHE A 80 -11.43 9.22 15.27
C PHE A 80 -11.41 10.72 15.55
N TRP A 81 -12.47 11.43 15.20
CA TRP A 81 -12.59 12.86 15.47
C TRP A 81 -13.14 13.07 16.87
N PHE A 82 -12.49 13.87 17.73
CA PHE A 82 -12.96 14.16 19.07
C PHE A 82 -13.50 15.59 19.20
N ASN A 83 -14.47 15.79 20.09
CA ASN A 83 -15.07 17.12 20.34
C ASN A 83 -14.19 18.07 21.17
N ALA A 84 -13.06 17.59 21.70
CA ALA A 84 -12.11 18.36 22.48
C ALA A 84 -10.70 17.74 22.38
N ALA A 85 -9.70 18.49 22.85
CA ALA A 85 -8.29 18.12 22.73
C ALA A 85 -7.93 16.84 23.50
N LEU A 86 -7.11 16.01 22.85
CA LEU A 86 -6.56 14.78 23.41
C LEU A 86 -5.20 15.01 24.07
N ALA A 87 -4.78 14.08 24.93
CA ALA A 87 -3.38 14.04 25.35
C ALA A 87 -2.47 13.87 24.12
N PRO A 88 -1.29 14.51 24.06
CA PRO A 88 -0.39 14.40 22.92
C PRO A 88 -0.01 12.95 22.58
N ARG A 89 0.08 12.65 21.28
CA ARG A 89 0.49 11.35 20.74
C ARG A 89 1.44 11.55 19.56
N ALA A 90 2.45 10.68 19.47
CA ALA A 90 3.42 10.66 18.38
C ALA A 90 3.44 9.27 17.75
N ASP A 91 3.51 9.22 16.43
CA ASP A 91 3.44 7.99 15.63
C ASP A 91 4.75 7.18 15.63
N ASP A 92 5.82 7.71 16.21
CA ASP A 92 7.05 6.98 16.53
C ASP A 92 6.96 6.22 17.87
N GLN A 93 5.97 6.52 18.71
CA GLN A 93 5.73 5.82 19.98
C GLN A 93 4.87 4.57 19.77
N VAL A 94 5.54 3.42 19.78
CA VAL A 94 4.87 2.12 19.63
C VAL A 94 4.08 1.77 20.89
N MET A 95 2.80 1.49 20.72
CA MET A 95 1.96 0.83 21.70
C MET A 95 2.00 -0.68 21.47
N ALA A 96 2.39 -1.43 22.50
CA ALA A 96 2.51 -2.88 22.41
C ALA A 96 1.15 -3.55 22.16
N ALA A 97 1.15 -4.78 21.65
CA ALA A 97 -0.03 -5.65 21.58
C ALA A 97 -0.46 -6.11 22.98
N ASP A 98 -0.86 -5.18 23.84
CA ASP A 98 -1.17 -5.39 25.24
C ASP A 98 -2.51 -4.72 25.60
N ARG A 99 -3.33 -5.41 26.39
CA ARG A 99 -4.66 -4.95 26.81
C ARG A 99 -4.67 -3.64 27.59
N ALA A 100 -3.55 -3.23 28.19
CA ALA A 100 -3.43 -1.96 28.89
C ALA A 100 -3.09 -0.79 27.95
N SER A 101 -2.75 -1.06 26.69
CA SER A 101 -2.39 -0.01 25.73
C SER A 101 -3.58 0.89 25.41
N PRO A 102 -3.44 2.22 25.42
CA PRO A 102 -4.58 3.13 25.33
C PRO A 102 -5.29 3.10 23.96
N VAL A 103 -4.65 2.52 22.95
CA VAL A 103 -5.24 2.22 21.65
C VAL A 103 -4.91 0.77 21.31
N LEU A 104 -5.90 0.04 20.80
CA LEU A 104 -5.81 -1.37 20.45
C LEU A 104 -6.21 -1.58 19.00
N LEU A 105 -5.59 -2.55 18.34
CA LEU A 105 -6.06 -3.15 17.11
C LEU A 105 -6.25 -4.65 17.36
N ILE A 106 -7.46 -5.15 17.15
CA ILE A 106 -7.86 -6.50 17.57
C ILE A 106 -8.54 -7.27 16.44
N ASP A 107 -8.19 -8.55 16.28
CA ASP A 107 -8.90 -9.52 15.45
C ASP A 107 -10.24 -9.87 16.11
N ILE A 108 -11.36 -9.53 15.47
CA ILE A 108 -12.70 -9.76 16.02
C ILE A 108 -13.52 -10.73 15.18
N ASP A 109 -12.90 -11.37 14.19
CA ASP A 109 -13.62 -12.27 13.29
C ASP A 109 -13.98 -13.58 14.04
N PRO A 110 -15.28 -13.92 14.16
CA PRO A 110 -15.70 -15.13 14.87
C PRO A 110 -15.12 -16.43 14.30
N ALA A 111 -14.81 -16.45 13.00
CA ALA A 111 -14.22 -17.61 12.33
C ALA A 111 -12.68 -17.63 12.43
N SER A 112 -12.06 -16.56 12.95
CA SER A 112 -10.61 -16.48 13.06
C SER A 112 -10.06 -17.41 14.15
N PRO A 113 -9.05 -18.24 13.84
CA PRO A 113 -8.30 -18.96 14.88
C PRO A 113 -7.52 -18.00 15.80
N GLU A 114 -7.32 -16.76 15.36
CA GLU A 114 -6.64 -15.69 16.10
C GLU A 114 -7.64 -14.72 16.75
N LEU A 115 -8.93 -15.05 16.86
CA LEU A 115 -9.94 -14.20 17.52
C LEU A 115 -9.41 -13.69 18.88
N GLY A 116 -9.47 -12.38 19.09
CA GLY A 116 -8.97 -11.69 20.28
C GLY A 116 -7.48 -11.31 20.22
N ARG A 117 -6.75 -11.67 19.16
CA ARG A 117 -5.33 -11.31 19.02
C ARG A 117 -5.17 -9.81 18.83
N LEU A 118 -4.32 -9.22 19.67
CA LEU A 118 -3.91 -7.82 19.57
C LEU A 118 -2.74 -7.66 18.58
N VAL A 119 -2.71 -6.51 17.91
CA VAL A 119 -1.63 -6.07 17.01
C VAL A 119 -1.05 -4.77 17.57
N PRO A 120 0.28 -4.58 17.62
CA PRO A 120 0.87 -3.33 18.08
C PRO A 120 0.42 -2.16 17.19
N THR A 121 0.19 -1.00 17.79
CA THR A 121 -0.29 0.19 17.09
C THR A 121 0.64 1.38 17.28
N VAL A 122 0.53 2.35 16.38
CA VAL A 122 1.04 3.71 16.54
C VAL A 122 -0.12 4.67 16.36
N ALA A 123 -0.05 5.85 16.98
CA ALA A 123 -1.09 6.86 16.84
C ALA A 123 -0.53 8.27 16.95
N THR A 124 -1.19 9.21 16.29
CA THR A 124 -0.87 10.64 16.37
C THR A 124 -2.15 11.46 16.33
N VAL A 125 -2.14 12.62 16.98
CA VAL A 125 -3.18 13.64 16.78
C VAL A 125 -2.72 14.49 15.60
N LEU A 126 -3.45 14.41 14.49
CA LEU A 126 -3.02 15.05 13.25
C LEU A 126 -3.07 16.58 13.38
N PRO A 127 -2.09 17.30 12.79
CA PRO A 127 -2.14 18.75 12.70
C PRO A 127 -3.33 19.17 11.81
N VAL A 128 -3.96 20.27 12.19
CA VAL A 128 -5.10 20.84 11.46
C VAL A 128 -4.62 21.39 10.12
N ASP A 129 -5.35 21.06 9.06
CA ASP A 129 -5.21 21.66 7.74
C ASP A 129 -6.57 21.64 7.01
N ASP A 130 -6.57 21.97 5.70
CA ASP A 130 -7.79 22.00 4.89
C ASP A 130 -8.51 20.63 4.78
N TYR A 131 -7.83 19.53 5.12
CA TYR A 131 -8.33 18.15 5.03
C TYR A 131 -8.57 17.52 6.41
N VAL A 132 -7.92 18.03 7.45
CA VAL A 132 -7.89 17.44 8.79
C VAL A 132 -8.58 18.38 9.79
N PRO A 133 -9.71 18.00 10.40
CA PRO A 133 -10.33 18.77 11.47
C PRO A 133 -9.49 18.73 12.76
N GLU A 134 -9.76 19.68 13.66
CA GLU A 134 -9.20 19.67 15.02
C GLU A 134 -9.46 18.35 15.75
N ASN A 135 -8.50 17.90 16.56
CA ASN A 135 -8.62 16.73 17.43
C ASN A 135 -8.89 15.40 16.67
N LEU A 136 -8.37 15.27 15.45
CA LEU A 136 -8.43 14.02 14.71
C LEU A 136 -7.30 13.08 15.15
N LEU A 137 -7.65 12.00 15.85
CA LEU A 137 -6.72 10.92 16.17
C LEU A 137 -6.60 9.97 14.98
N ALA A 138 -5.38 9.82 14.45
CA ALA A 138 -5.02 8.77 13.50
C ALA A 138 -4.37 7.60 14.23
N VAL A 139 -4.74 6.38 13.85
CA VAL A 139 -4.24 5.12 14.42
C VAL A 139 -3.86 4.19 13.29
N ALA A 140 -2.73 3.50 13.38
CA ALA A 140 -2.34 2.48 12.41
C ALA A 140 -1.73 1.26 13.11
N PRO A 141 -1.73 0.06 12.48
CA PRO A 141 -0.83 -1.00 12.90
C PRO A 141 0.61 -0.47 12.86
N ARG A 142 1.45 -0.89 13.80
CA ARG A 142 2.87 -0.57 13.80
C ARG A 142 3.48 -0.99 12.45
N PRO A 143 4.26 -0.13 11.76
CA PRO A 143 4.88 -0.49 10.48
C PRO A 143 5.57 -1.86 10.53
N GLY A 144 5.32 -2.69 9.51
CA GLY A 144 5.76 -4.08 9.43
C GLY A 144 4.74 -5.13 9.93
N PHE A 145 3.65 -4.73 10.58
CA PHE A 145 2.55 -5.63 10.93
C PHE A 145 1.44 -5.55 9.88
N ILE A 146 1.32 -6.59 9.06
CA ILE A 146 0.30 -6.71 8.01
C ILE A 146 -0.87 -7.55 8.55
N LEU A 147 -2.09 -7.03 8.41
CA LEU A 147 -3.31 -7.75 8.80
C LEU A 147 -3.60 -8.91 7.84
N LYS A 148 -4.35 -9.92 8.31
CA LYS A 148 -4.81 -10.98 7.43
C LYS A 148 -5.91 -10.45 6.52
N PRO A 149 -5.94 -10.84 5.22
CA PRO A 149 -7.03 -10.47 4.33
C PRO A 149 -8.33 -11.20 4.71
N ASN A 150 -9.47 -10.70 4.20
CA ASN A 150 -10.80 -11.28 4.39
C ASN A 150 -11.13 -11.54 5.87
N ARG A 151 -10.75 -10.61 6.74
CA ARG A 151 -10.92 -10.75 8.18
C ARG A 151 -11.43 -9.47 8.82
N ARG A 152 -12.29 -9.62 9.83
CA ARG A 152 -12.85 -8.50 10.59
C ARG A 152 -11.94 -8.09 11.75
N TYR A 153 -11.64 -6.81 11.82
CA TYR A 153 -10.83 -6.17 12.85
C TYR A 153 -11.58 -5.02 13.49
N ALA A 154 -11.11 -4.58 14.66
CA ALA A 154 -11.48 -3.30 15.23
C ALA A 154 -10.27 -2.50 15.69
N PHE A 155 -10.30 -1.19 15.43
CA PHE A 155 -9.55 -0.25 16.26
C PHE A 155 -10.40 0.12 17.46
N VAL A 156 -9.78 0.15 18.63
CA VAL A 156 -10.43 0.46 19.91
C VAL A 156 -9.59 1.50 20.64
N VAL A 157 -10.18 2.64 20.95
CA VAL A 157 -9.59 3.66 21.80
C VAL A 157 -10.11 3.45 23.21
N GLN A 158 -9.20 3.28 24.16
CA GLN A 158 -9.54 3.14 25.57
C GLN A 158 -9.69 4.51 26.24
N ARG A 159 -10.49 4.57 27.31
CA ARG A 159 -10.66 5.77 28.13
C ARG A 159 -9.34 6.28 28.71
N THR A 160 -8.38 5.39 28.92
CA THR A 160 -7.02 5.70 29.42
C THR A 160 -6.13 6.38 28.40
N LEU A 161 -6.59 6.61 27.15
CA LEU A 161 -5.91 7.51 26.22
C LEU A 161 -5.81 8.93 26.79
N ASN A 162 -6.80 9.33 27.59
CA ASN A 162 -6.95 10.62 28.25
C ASN A 162 -7.10 11.81 27.30
N ASP A 163 -7.76 12.84 27.79
CA ASP A 163 -7.81 14.14 27.15
C ASP A 163 -6.57 15.00 27.47
N ALA A 164 -6.51 16.21 26.91
CA ALA A 164 -5.39 17.13 27.12
C ALA A 164 -5.17 17.54 28.59
N SER A 165 -6.16 17.38 29.46
CA SER A 165 -6.06 17.63 30.90
C SER A 165 -5.57 16.42 31.71
N GLY A 166 -5.41 15.26 31.06
CA GLY A 166 -5.09 13.99 31.71
C GLY A 166 -6.31 13.24 32.25
N SER A 167 -7.53 13.71 31.97
CA SER A 167 -8.77 13.06 32.41
C SER A 167 -9.14 11.90 31.48
N PRO A 168 -9.72 10.80 31.98
CA PRO A 168 -10.20 9.70 31.13
C PRO A 168 -11.24 10.18 30.12
N LEU A 169 -11.21 9.65 28.91
CA LEU A 169 -12.16 10.01 27.86
C LEU A 169 -13.61 9.67 28.26
N GLY A 170 -14.54 10.49 27.77
CA GLY A 170 -15.96 10.21 27.78
C GLY A 170 -16.34 9.15 26.74
N VAL A 171 -17.61 8.76 26.73
CA VAL A 171 -18.16 7.77 25.79
C VAL A 171 -19.49 8.25 25.21
N PRO A 172 -19.66 8.29 23.88
CA PRO A 172 -20.94 8.62 23.25
C PRO A 172 -22.05 7.64 23.65
N GLY A 173 -23.27 8.15 23.86
CA GLY A 173 -24.42 7.33 24.31
C GLY A 173 -24.78 6.21 23.32
N SER A 174 -24.60 6.44 22.02
CA SER A 174 -24.76 5.41 20.98
C SER A 174 -23.80 4.24 21.15
N LEU A 175 -22.56 4.48 21.59
CA LEU A 175 -21.61 3.40 21.88
C LEU A 175 -21.92 2.71 23.21
N GLU A 176 -22.39 3.43 24.23
CA GLU A 176 -22.90 2.84 25.47
C GLU A 176 -24.09 1.91 25.22
N ALA A 177 -25.03 2.31 24.34
CA ALA A 177 -26.13 1.45 23.91
C ALA A 177 -25.63 0.13 23.30
N LEU A 178 -24.62 0.17 22.43
CA LEU A 178 -24.01 -1.04 21.86
C LEU A 178 -23.36 -1.93 22.92
N LYS A 179 -22.64 -1.36 23.89
CA LYS A 179 -22.05 -2.12 25.00
C LYS A 179 -23.10 -2.80 25.87
N ALA A 180 -24.28 -2.19 26.00
CA ALA A 180 -25.42 -2.73 26.72
C ALA A 180 -26.21 -3.79 25.91
N GLY A 181 -25.83 -4.05 24.66
CA GLY A 181 -26.56 -4.96 23.76
C GLY A 181 -27.86 -4.37 23.22
N LEU A 182 -28.00 -3.04 23.26
CA LEU A 182 -29.15 -2.30 22.73
C LEU A 182 -28.85 -1.79 21.33
N THR A 183 -29.91 -1.49 20.59
CA THR A 183 -29.82 -0.85 19.27
C THR A 183 -29.76 0.66 19.45
N PRO A 184 -28.70 1.35 18.99
CA PRO A 184 -28.63 2.81 19.02
C PRO A 184 -29.75 3.44 18.19
N GLU A 185 -30.14 4.67 18.53
CA GLU A 185 -31.08 5.45 17.71
C GLU A 185 -30.46 5.83 16.35
N GLY A 186 -31.32 6.09 15.37
CA GLY A 186 -30.94 6.49 14.01
C GLY A 186 -31.18 5.41 12.96
N ALA A 187 -31.23 5.83 11.69
CA ALA A 187 -31.59 4.96 10.57
C ALA A 187 -30.67 3.73 10.40
N ARG A 188 -29.44 3.80 10.93
CA ARG A 188 -28.41 2.75 10.82
C ARG A 188 -28.15 2.00 12.13
N GLY A 189 -28.94 2.25 13.17
CA GLY A 189 -28.73 1.66 14.49
C GLY A 189 -28.70 0.14 14.50
N ALA A 190 -29.62 -0.51 13.80
CA ALA A 190 -29.71 -1.98 13.74
C ALA A 190 -28.51 -2.61 12.98
N GLU A 191 -28.08 -1.97 11.89
CA GLU A 191 -26.90 -2.37 11.13
C GLU A 191 -25.64 -2.24 11.99
N LEU A 192 -25.51 -1.12 12.69
CA LEU A 192 -24.40 -0.84 13.60
C LEU A 192 -24.35 -1.84 14.78
N ALA A 193 -25.49 -2.15 15.39
CA ALA A 193 -25.59 -3.15 16.44
C ALA A 193 -25.13 -4.53 15.98
N THR A 194 -25.53 -4.93 14.76
CA THR A 194 -25.08 -6.18 14.14
C THR A 194 -23.57 -6.16 13.87
N LEU A 195 -23.06 -5.05 13.34
CA LEU A 195 -21.64 -4.91 13.01
C LEU A 195 -20.73 -5.03 14.25
N TYR A 196 -21.12 -4.42 15.37
CA TYR A 196 -20.32 -4.37 16.59
C TYR A 196 -20.47 -5.62 17.47
N GLN A 197 -21.47 -6.47 17.22
CA GLN A 197 -21.72 -7.66 18.03
C GLN A 197 -20.47 -8.54 18.26
N PRO A 198 -19.59 -8.79 17.26
CA PRO A 198 -18.38 -9.60 17.44
C PRO A 198 -17.29 -8.94 18.30
N LEU A 199 -17.32 -7.60 18.45
CA LEU A 199 -16.30 -6.86 19.18
C LEU A 199 -16.24 -7.27 20.66
N TRP A 200 -17.40 -7.41 21.30
CA TRP A 200 -17.50 -7.66 22.73
C TRP A 200 -16.91 -9.01 23.18
N PRO A 201 -17.26 -10.16 22.57
CA PRO A 201 -16.61 -11.42 22.91
C PRO A 201 -15.12 -11.44 22.55
N ALA A 202 -14.68 -10.74 21.50
CA ALA A 202 -13.27 -10.62 21.16
C ALA A 202 -12.48 -9.87 22.25
N LEU A 203 -13.00 -8.72 22.72
CA LEU A 203 -12.41 -7.97 23.83
C LEU A 203 -12.37 -8.78 25.12
N ALA A 204 -13.46 -9.48 25.45
CA ALA A 204 -13.50 -10.36 26.62
C ALA A 204 -12.43 -11.45 26.54
N LYS A 205 -12.25 -12.07 25.37
CA LYS A 205 -11.20 -13.08 25.13
C LYS A 205 -9.79 -12.49 25.25
N ALA A 206 -9.59 -11.24 24.85
CA ALA A 206 -8.34 -10.49 25.04
C ALA A 206 -8.15 -9.98 26.48
N GLY A 207 -9.12 -10.19 27.37
CA GLY A 207 -9.09 -9.70 28.75
C GLY A 207 -9.21 -8.18 28.87
N VAL A 208 -9.86 -7.53 27.89
CA VAL A 208 -10.18 -6.09 27.87
C VAL A 208 -11.63 -5.91 28.32
N ASP A 209 -11.86 -5.08 29.32
CA ASP A 209 -13.21 -4.74 29.78
C ASP A 209 -13.89 -3.80 28.77
N LYS A 210 -15.08 -4.15 28.29
CA LYS A 210 -15.87 -3.28 27.40
C LYS A 210 -16.18 -1.91 28.02
N ALA A 211 -16.20 -1.80 29.35
CA ALA A 211 -16.38 -0.52 30.05
C ALA A 211 -15.19 0.45 29.82
N SER A 212 -14.00 -0.05 29.47
CA SER A 212 -12.83 0.79 29.19
C SER A 212 -12.86 1.42 27.79
N VAL A 213 -13.78 1.03 26.91
CA VAL A 213 -13.80 1.49 25.51
C VAL A 213 -14.38 2.90 25.41
N ALA A 214 -13.61 3.86 24.90
CA ALA A 214 -14.06 5.24 24.65
C ALA A 214 -14.59 5.45 23.23
N ALA A 215 -13.96 4.79 22.26
CA ALA A 215 -14.37 4.77 20.87
C ALA A 215 -13.95 3.44 20.23
N ALA A 216 -14.64 3.01 19.19
CA ALA A 216 -14.22 1.86 18.40
C ALA A 216 -14.72 1.98 16.96
N THR A 217 -14.01 1.35 16.03
CA THR A 217 -14.46 1.18 14.65
C THR A 217 -14.19 -0.22 14.16
N VAL A 218 -15.16 -0.82 13.47
CA VAL A 218 -15.12 -2.21 13.01
C VAL A 218 -15.07 -2.25 11.49
N PHE A 219 -14.09 -2.97 10.95
CA PHE A 219 -13.84 -3.03 9.51
C PHE A 219 -13.36 -4.41 9.06
N THR A 220 -13.65 -4.76 7.82
CA THR A 220 -13.23 -6.03 7.20
C THR A 220 -12.19 -5.76 6.12
N THR A 221 -11.05 -6.45 6.19
CA THR A 221 -9.98 -6.35 5.19
C THR A 221 -10.34 -7.07 3.90
N GLY A 222 -9.90 -6.51 2.77
CA GLY A 222 -9.94 -7.16 1.46
C GLY A 222 -8.71 -8.03 1.18
N ASP A 223 -8.69 -8.67 0.00
CA ASP A 223 -7.57 -9.48 -0.48
C ASP A 223 -7.07 -9.06 -1.87
N VAL A 224 -6.34 -7.94 -1.89
CA VAL A 224 -5.76 -7.42 -3.13
C VAL A 224 -4.67 -8.33 -3.70
N VAL A 225 -4.11 -9.25 -2.90
CA VAL A 225 -3.07 -10.19 -3.33
C VAL A 225 -3.72 -11.32 -4.11
N ASP A 226 -4.77 -11.94 -3.56
CA ASP A 226 -5.55 -12.98 -4.25
C ASP A 226 -6.22 -12.44 -5.52
N ASP A 227 -6.77 -11.21 -5.47
CA ASP A 227 -7.32 -10.54 -6.64
C ASP A 227 -6.29 -10.38 -7.77
N LEU A 228 -5.08 -9.91 -7.45
CA LEU A 228 -4.00 -9.77 -8.43
C LEU A 228 -3.49 -11.13 -8.90
N PHE A 229 -3.36 -12.12 -8.01
CA PHE A 229 -2.93 -13.46 -8.37
C PHE A 229 -3.88 -14.12 -9.37
N LYS A 230 -5.19 -14.07 -9.12
CA LYS A 230 -6.21 -14.60 -10.03
C LYS A 230 -6.18 -13.90 -11.39
N LEU A 231 -5.99 -12.58 -11.38
CA LEU A 231 -5.83 -11.79 -12.60
C LEU A 231 -4.59 -12.22 -13.39
N SER A 232 -3.44 -12.36 -12.72
CA SER A 232 -2.19 -12.80 -13.33
C SER A 232 -2.31 -14.20 -13.94
N GLU A 233 -2.96 -15.14 -13.26
CA GLU A 233 -3.16 -16.50 -13.79
C GLU A 233 -4.06 -16.51 -15.03
N GLN A 234 -5.11 -15.69 -15.05
CA GLN A 234 -5.97 -15.53 -16.23
C GLN A 234 -5.18 -14.95 -17.41
N VAL A 235 -4.40 -13.89 -17.18
CA VAL A 235 -3.52 -13.29 -18.22
C VAL A 235 -2.51 -14.31 -18.74
N ARG A 236 -1.82 -15.05 -17.87
CA ARG A 236 -0.84 -16.10 -18.23
C ARG A 236 -1.44 -17.27 -19.01
N SER A 237 -2.74 -17.55 -18.81
CA SER A 237 -3.47 -18.58 -19.55
C SER A 237 -3.79 -18.16 -20.98
N GLN A 238 -4.01 -16.86 -21.22
CA GLN A 238 -4.43 -16.31 -22.52
C GLN A 238 -3.27 -15.76 -23.34
N HIS A 239 -2.19 -15.34 -22.68
CA HIS A 239 -1.04 -14.71 -23.32
C HIS A 239 0.24 -15.50 -23.04
N LYS A 240 1.05 -15.69 -24.09
CA LYS A 240 2.41 -16.21 -24.00
C LYS A 240 3.35 -15.14 -24.53
N VAL A 241 4.48 -14.98 -23.87
CA VAL A 241 5.55 -14.08 -24.30
C VAL A 241 6.73 -14.91 -24.78
N GLN A 242 7.47 -14.36 -25.73
CA GLN A 242 8.71 -14.94 -26.21
C GLN A 242 9.85 -13.97 -25.91
N ILE A 243 11.01 -14.54 -25.57
CA ILE A 243 12.25 -13.78 -25.49
C ILE A 243 13.00 -14.02 -26.80
N THR A 244 13.26 -12.94 -27.53
CA THR A 244 14.00 -12.94 -28.80
C THR A 244 15.35 -12.25 -28.63
N ASP A 245 16.17 -12.33 -29.68
CA ASP A 245 17.44 -11.61 -29.77
C ASP A 245 18.39 -11.89 -28.60
N LEU A 246 18.35 -13.14 -28.10
CA LEU A 246 19.22 -13.59 -27.02
C LEU A 246 20.68 -13.61 -27.48
N HIS A 247 21.53 -12.85 -26.80
CA HIS A 247 22.96 -12.83 -27.05
C HIS A 247 23.72 -12.56 -25.75
N VAL A 248 24.95 -13.08 -25.67
CA VAL A 248 25.86 -12.75 -24.57
C VAL A 248 26.30 -11.30 -24.75
N GLU A 249 26.24 -10.50 -23.69
CA GLU A 249 26.66 -9.10 -23.72
C GLU A 249 28.16 -9.00 -24.05
N ALA A 250 28.49 -8.20 -25.06
CA ALA A 250 29.85 -8.09 -25.59
C ALA A 250 30.78 -7.32 -24.64
N ALA A 251 30.24 -6.33 -23.91
CA ALA A 251 31.00 -5.56 -22.92
C ALA A 251 31.00 -6.30 -21.56
N GLY A 252 32.01 -7.14 -21.32
CA GLY A 252 32.23 -7.79 -20.02
C GLY A 252 31.24 -8.90 -19.64
N GLY A 253 30.18 -9.11 -20.43
CA GLY A 253 29.15 -10.10 -20.12
C GLY A 253 29.62 -11.55 -20.20
N ALA A 254 30.50 -11.87 -21.16
CA ALA A 254 31.14 -13.17 -21.27
C ALA A 254 32.32 -13.33 -20.29
N ASP A 255 32.96 -12.23 -19.88
CA ASP A 255 34.22 -12.23 -19.14
C ASP A 255 34.05 -12.02 -17.63
N HIS A 256 32.84 -11.68 -17.18
CA HIS A 256 32.54 -11.47 -15.77
C HIS A 256 32.86 -12.73 -14.93
N GLU A 257 33.54 -12.58 -13.81
CA GLU A 257 34.09 -13.73 -13.06
C GLU A 257 33.03 -14.76 -12.60
N ARG A 258 31.81 -14.29 -12.25
CA ARG A 258 30.80 -15.12 -11.58
C ARG A 258 29.64 -15.59 -12.43
N PHE A 259 29.35 -14.90 -13.53
CA PHE A 259 28.18 -15.19 -14.35
C PHE A 259 28.41 -14.84 -15.82
N CYS A 260 27.59 -15.40 -16.70
CA CYS A 260 27.43 -14.97 -18.07
C CYS A 260 26.21 -14.04 -18.15
N GLN A 261 26.39 -12.80 -18.61
CA GLN A 261 25.29 -11.88 -18.85
C GLN A 261 24.73 -12.09 -20.26
N VAL A 262 23.43 -12.32 -20.33
CA VAL A 262 22.69 -12.49 -21.58
C VAL A 262 21.65 -11.38 -21.69
N ARG A 263 21.62 -10.68 -22.82
CA ARG A 263 20.58 -9.69 -23.14
C ARG A 263 19.60 -10.29 -24.12
N GLY A 264 18.39 -9.78 -24.11
CA GLY A 264 17.39 -10.06 -25.12
C GLY A 264 16.26 -9.04 -25.08
N THR A 265 15.22 -9.34 -25.85
CA THR A 265 14.00 -8.56 -25.92
C THR A 265 12.82 -9.47 -25.61
N VAL A 266 11.89 -8.99 -24.80
CA VAL A 266 10.61 -9.66 -24.53
C VAL A 266 9.47 -8.76 -24.99
N THR A 267 8.46 -9.35 -25.63
CA THR A 267 7.27 -8.61 -26.07
C THR A 267 6.10 -8.95 -25.15
N TYR A 268 5.62 -7.95 -24.41
CA TYR A 268 4.52 -8.07 -23.46
C TYR A 268 3.21 -7.56 -24.03
N PRO A 269 2.06 -8.18 -23.67
CA PRO A 269 0.77 -7.54 -23.87
C PRO A 269 0.67 -6.30 -22.99
N GLN A 270 0.22 -5.20 -23.60
CA GLN A 270 -0.02 -3.93 -22.92
C GLN A 270 -1.53 -3.72 -22.82
N PHE A 271 -2.02 -3.62 -21.59
CA PHE A 271 -3.44 -3.54 -21.25
C PHE A 271 -3.89 -2.11 -20.91
N GLN A 272 -2.95 -1.20 -20.64
CA GLN A 272 -3.25 0.20 -20.37
C GLN A 272 -3.68 0.92 -21.65
N ARG A 273 -4.85 1.57 -21.60
CA ARG A 273 -5.34 2.44 -22.69
C ARG A 273 -4.50 3.72 -22.79
N GLY A 274 -4.50 4.34 -23.98
CA GLY A 274 -3.79 5.60 -24.21
C GLY A 274 -2.27 5.45 -24.28
N THR A 275 -1.55 6.55 -24.06
CA THR A 275 -0.11 6.65 -24.29
C THR A 275 0.67 6.98 -23.01
N PRO A 276 1.79 6.31 -22.71
CA PRO A 276 2.72 6.70 -21.65
C PRO A 276 3.10 8.19 -21.74
N PRO A 277 3.27 8.90 -20.60
CA PRO A 277 3.20 8.42 -19.22
C PRO A 277 1.78 8.27 -18.68
N PHE A 278 0.75 8.38 -19.54
CA PHE A 278 -0.68 8.24 -19.19
C PHE A 278 -1.24 9.39 -18.34
N ASN A 279 -0.90 10.64 -18.67
CA ASN A 279 -1.39 11.83 -17.96
C ASN A 279 -2.93 12.06 -18.04
N LYS A 280 -3.66 11.24 -18.79
CA LYS A 280 -5.13 11.36 -18.99
C LYS A 280 -5.84 10.00 -18.99
N ASP A 281 -5.26 8.98 -19.60
CA ASP A 281 -5.79 7.60 -19.69
C ASP A 281 -4.96 6.63 -18.83
N GLY A 282 -4.80 5.37 -19.25
CA GLY A 282 -3.88 4.41 -18.67
C GLY A 282 -4.50 3.36 -17.75
N THR A 283 -5.78 3.49 -17.42
CA THR A 283 -6.51 2.43 -16.71
C THR A 283 -6.80 1.24 -17.62
N PHE A 284 -6.93 0.07 -17.02
CA PHE A 284 -7.36 -1.14 -17.72
C PHE A 284 -8.84 -1.05 -18.12
N ASP A 285 -9.17 -1.56 -19.30
CA ASP A 285 -10.54 -1.86 -19.68
C ASP A 285 -10.83 -3.34 -19.42
N SER A 286 -11.83 -3.64 -18.60
CA SER A 286 -12.09 -5.01 -18.12
C SER A 286 -13.59 -5.30 -18.04
N ALA A 287 -14.22 -5.47 -19.20
CA ALA A 287 -15.63 -5.86 -19.28
C ALA A 287 -15.90 -7.28 -18.73
N THR A 288 -14.89 -8.16 -18.71
CA THR A 288 -15.02 -9.58 -18.35
C THR A 288 -14.13 -9.99 -17.15
N GLY A 289 -13.57 -9.03 -16.41
CA GLY A 289 -12.65 -9.29 -15.30
C GLY A 289 -11.18 -9.49 -15.70
N VAL A 290 -10.90 -9.73 -16.99
CA VAL A 290 -9.54 -9.73 -17.57
C VAL A 290 -9.33 -8.45 -18.38
N PRO A 291 -8.18 -7.77 -18.24
CA PRO A 291 -7.87 -6.57 -19.00
C PRO A 291 -7.83 -6.87 -20.49
N THR A 292 -8.48 -6.02 -21.28
CA THR A 292 -8.44 -6.08 -22.74
C THR A 292 -7.07 -5.64 -23.24
N LYS A 293 -6.37 -6.52 -23.97
CA LYS A 293 -5.10 -6.19 -24.61
C LYS A 293 -5.29 -5.03 -25.60
N GLN A 294 -4.49 -3.99 -25.45
CA GLN A 294 -4.51 -2.78 -26.29
C GLN A 294 -3.45 -2.86 -27.40
N ARG A 295 -2.26 -3.34 -27.07
CA ARG A 295 -1.12 -3.49 -28.00
C ARG A 295 -0.10 -4.48 -27.45
N ASP A 296 0.98 -4.69 -28.21
CA ASP A 296 2.20 -5.36 -27.74
C ASP A 296 3.30 -4.31 -27.55
N GLU A 297 4.11 -4.47 -26.50
CA GLU A 297 5.27 -3.60 -26.25
C GLU A 297 6.52 -4.43 -26.00
N ALA A 298 7.59 -4.10 -26.72
CA ALA A 298 8.90 -4.67 -26.52
C ALA A 298 9.57 -4.03 -25.29
N ALA A 299 10.21 -4.87 -24.48
CA ALA A 299 11.00 -4.48 -23.32
C ALA A 299 12.34 -5.21 -23.34
N PRO A 300 13.47 -4.54 -23.07
CA PRO A 300 14.72 -5.25 -22.86
C PRO A 300 14.64 -6.14 -21.62
N ILE A 301 15.32 -7.28 -21.69
CA ILE A 301 15.51 -8.21 -20.59
C ILE A 301 16.99 -8.55 -20.44
N THR A 302 17.45 -8.66 -19.21
CA THR A 302 18.78 -9.13 -18.84
C THR A 302 18.63 -10.41 -18.03
N LEU A 303 19.39 -11.43 -18.42
CA LEU A 303 19.50 -12.70 -17.72
C LEU A 303 20.95 -12.88 -17.26
N THR A 304 21.17 -13.50 -16.10
CA THR A 304 22.50 -13.92 -15.66
C THR A 304 22.52 -15.41 -15.41
N LEU A 305 23.50 -16.09 -15.98
CA LEU A 305 23.71 -17.53 -15.82
C LEU A 305 24.95 -17.76 -14.94
N PRO A 306 24.84 -18.45 -13.80
CA PRO A 306 25.98 -18.74 -12.94
C PRO A 306 27.11 -19.47 -13.66
N LYS A 307 28.36 -19.07 -13.38
CA LYS A 307 29.57 -19.81 -13.79
C LYS A 307 30.02 -20.76 -12.69
N GLY A 308 30.88 -21.73 -13.05
CA GLY A 308 31.58 -22.58 -12.08
C GLY A 308 30.83 -23.83 -11.62
N GLY A 309 29.67 -24.15 -12.22
CA GLY A 309 28.91 -25.37 -11.91
C GLY A 309 28.12 -25.91 -13.10
N VAL A 310 27.68 -27.17 -13.00
CA VAL A 310 26.81 -27.80 -14.00
C VAL A 310 25.39 -27.30 -13.80
N MET A 311 24.76 -26.78 -14.86
CA MET A 311 23.34 -26.41 -14.82
C MET A 311 22.50 -27.65 -14.46
N PRO A 312 21.62 -27.59 -13.45
CA PRO A 312 20.72 -28.69 -13.13
C PRO A 312 19.84 -29.06 -14.32
N ALA A 313 19.37 -30.31 -14.38
CA ALA A 313 18.50 -30.78 -15.48
C ALA A 313 17.20 -29.95 -15.62
N GLY A 314 16.69 -29.40 -14.51
CA GLY A 314 15.54 -28.48 -14.50
C GLY A 314 15.88 -27.00 -14.75
N GLY A 315 17.14 -26.68 -15.08
CA GLY A 315 17.66 -25.31 -15.14
C GLY A 315 18.15 -24.81 -13.78
N TYR A 316 18.79 -23.64 -13.78
CA TYR A 316 19.14 -22.95 -12.53
C TYR A 316 17.86 -22.45 -11.83
N PRO A 317 17.81 -22.46 -10.48
CA PRO A 317 16.86 -21.64 -9.74
C PRO A 317 16.91 -20.19 -10.22
N LEU A 318 15.75 -19.55 -10.37
CA LEU A 318 15.63 -18.19 -10.90
C LEU A 318 15.20 -17.21 -9.82
N ALA A 319 15.93 -16.11 -9.68
CA ALA A 319 15.51 -14.93 -8.93
C ALA A 319 15.13 -13.79 -9.91
N MET A 320 13.89 -13.30 -9.81
CA MET A 320 13.45 -12.14 -10.59
C MET A 320 13.81 -10.86 -9.84
N TYR A 321 14.55 -9.96 -10.49
CA TYR A 321 14.87 -8.65 -9.96
C TYR A 321 13.89 -7.62 -10.52
N PHE A 322 13.00 -7.14 -9.65
CA PHE A 322 12.12 -6.01 -9.93
C PHE A 322 12.83 -4.72 -9.55
N HIS A 323 13.37 -4.01 -10.54
CA HIS A 323 14.05 -2.75 -10.30
C HIS A 323 13.07 -1.66 -9.81
N GLY A 324 13.57 -0.69 -9.05
CA GLY A 324 12.77 0.47 -8.62
C GLY A 324 12.42 1.42 -9.77
N SER A 325 11.61 2.43 -9.51
CA SER A 325 11.28 3.46 -10.50
C SER A 325 12.55 4.15 -11.03
N GLY A 326 12.60 4.41 -12.34
CA GLY A 326 13.81 4.92 -13.00
C GLY A 326 14.92 3.87 -13.19
N GLY A 327 14.78 2.68 -12.62
CA GLY A 327 15.70 1.57 -12.80
C GLY A 327 15.61 0.92 -14.19
N LEU A 328 16.53 -0.01 -14.44
CA LEU A 328 16.80 -0.59 -15.75
C LEU A 328 16.75 -2.11 -15.73
N SER A 329 16.57 -2.69 -16.91
CA SER A 329 16.72 -4.13 -17.13
C SER A 329 18.09 -4.65 -16.70
N THR A 330 19.17 -3.86 -16.78
CA THR A 330 20.52 -4.26 -16.36
C THR A 330 20.80 -4.06 -14.87
N ALA A 331 19.86 -3.51 -14.08
CA ALA A 331 20.10 -3.19 -12.67
C ALA A 331 20.46 -4.42 -11.81
N SER A 332 20.03 -5.63 -12.20
CA SER A 332 20.47 -6.86 -11.53
C SER A 332 21.98 -7.14 -11.67
N VAL A 333 22.62 -6.57 -12.69
CA VAL A 333 24.06 -6.68 -12.97
C VAL A 333 24.81 -5.47 -12.42
N ASP A 334 24.29 -4.26 -12.62
CA ASP A 334 25.07 -3.02 -12.41
C ASP A 334 24.76 -2.28 -11.11
N ARG A 335 23.68 -2.63 -10.41
CA ARG A 335 23.30 -1.97 -9.14
C ARG A 335 24.03 -2.59 -7.95
N GLY A 336 25.36 -2.62 -8.04
CA GLY A 336 26.25 -3.04 -6.97
C GLY A 336 26.32 -2.04 -5.82
N THR A 337 27.24 -2.27 -4.88
CA THR A 337 27.42 -1.36 -3.74
C THR A 337 27.69 0.06 -4.24
N TRP A 338 26.94 1.03 -3.73
CA TRP A 338 27.18 2.44 -4.01
C TRP A 338 28.50 2.89 -3.39
N ARG A 339 29.29 3.68 -4.13
CA ARG A 339 30.55 4.25 -3.65
C ARG A 339 30.70 5.72 -4.08
N PRO A 340 31.31 6.55 -3.23
CA PRO A 340 31.59 7.94 -3.60
C PRO A 340 32.61 7.99 -4.73
N THR A 341 32.38 8.87 -5.70
CA THR A 341 33.32 9.21 -6.76
C THR A 341 32.88 10.51 -7.43
N ASP A 342 33.85 11.30 -7.88
CA ASP A 342 33.62 12.47 -8.74
C ASP A 342 34.02 12.18 -10.19
N ASP A 343 34.40 10.94 -10.51
CA ASP A 343 34.79 10.50 -11.85
C ASP A 343 33.67 9.67 -12.49
N PRO A 344 32.87 10.26 -13.39
CA PRO A 344 31.76 9.57 -14.03
C PRO A 344 32.18 8.41 -14.94
N SER A 345 33.44 8.37 -15.39
CA SER A 345 33.94 7.27 -16.22
C SER A 345 34.01 5.93 -15.48
N GLN A 346 33.98 5.99 -14.14
CA GLN A 346 33.93 4.80 -13.28
C GLN A 346 32.50 4.32 -13.04
N CYS A 347 31.49 5.01 -13.54
CA CYS A 347 30.10 4.70 -13.25
C CYS A 347 29.46 3.83 -14.34
N PRO A 348 28.52 2.93 -13.97
CA PRO A 348 27.78 2.17 -14.95
C PRO A 348 27.02 3.14 -15.87
N PRO A 349 26.87 2.81 -17.15
CA PRO A 349 26.12 3.65 -18.07
C PRO A 349 24.66 3.73 -17.61
N TRP A 350 24.25 4.88 -17.08
CA TRP A 350 22.85 5.16 -16.77
C TRP A 350 22.16 5.79 -17.99
N PRO A 351 20.99 5.30 -18.42
CA PRO A 351 20.38 5.62 -19.71
C PRO A 351 19.61 6.93 -19.74
N ASP A 352 19.70 7.75 -18.69
CA ASP A 352 19.41 9.17 -18.83
C ASP A 352 20.21 9.77 -20.02
N THR A 353 21.38 9.20 -20.33
CA THR A 353 22.18 9.47 -21.53
C THR A 353 21.69 8.80 -22.83
N LEU A 354 20.93 7.70 -22.77
CA LEU A 354 20.59 6.87 -23.95
C LEU A 354 19.30 7.31 -24.65
N LYS A 355 18.34 7.92 -23.95
CA LYS A 355 17.05 8.31 -24.55
C LYS A 355 16.53 9.68 -24.14
N CYS A 356 17.25 10.44 -23.32
CA CYS A 356 16.86 11.82 -23.03
C CYS A 356 17.81 12.81 -23.72
N PRO A 357 17.38 13.48 -24.81
CA PRO A 357 18.26 14.40 -25.55
C PRO A 357 18.87 15.50 -24.68
N ALA A 358 18.15 15.94 -23.65
CA ALA A 358 18.62 16.97 -22.71
C ALA A 358 19.76 16.53 -21.79
N LYS A 359 19.97 15.22 -21.62
CA LYS A 359 21.03 14.63 -20.76
C LYS A 359 22.09 13.88 -21.57
N GLN A 360 21.94 13.81 -22.89
CA GLN A 360 22.86 13.08 -23.75
C GLN A 360 24.20 13.82 -23.83
N GLY A 361 25.28 13.10 -23.49
CA GLY A 361 26.65 13.63 -23.55
C GLY A 361 27.10 14.43 -22.32
N ASP A 362 26.29 14.49 -21.26
CA ASP A 362 26.70 15.03 -19.96
C ASP A 362 27.28 13.91 -19.08
N PRO A 363 28.60 13.86 -18.83
CA PRO A 363 29.21 12.84 -17.98
C PRO A 363 28.65 12.87 -16.54
N GLU A 364 28.31 14.04 -16.01
CA GLU A 364 27.80 14.18 -14.63
C GLU A 364 26.47 13.45 -14.43
N SER A 365 25.72 13.17 -15.49
CA SER A 365 24.47 12.42 -15.43
C SER A 365 24.64 10.94 -15.04
N LEU A 366 25.88 10.43 -14.99
CA LEU A 366 26.19 9.08 -14.49
C LEU A 366 26.43 9.04 -12.98
N LEU A 367 26.55 10.20 -12.33
CA LEU A 367 26.68 10.33 -10.88
C LEU A 367 25.28 10.45 -10.25
N ASP A 368 25.09 9.69 -9.17
CA ASP A 368 23.98 9.77 -8.25
C ASP A 368 24.43 10.50 -6.96
N GLU A 369 23.48 11.04 -6.21
CA GLU A 369 23.75 11.71 -4.94
C GLU A 369 23.12 10.92 -3.78
N TYR A 370 23.97 10.45 -2.88
CA TYR A 370 23.55 9.78 -1.65
C TYR A 370 24.13 10.51 -0.44
N GLU A 371 23.25 10.93 0.48
CA GLU A 371 23.62 11.70 1.69
C GLU A 371 24.51 12.93 1.40
N GLY A 372 24.23 13.65 0.30
CA GLY A 372 24.97 14.84 -0.10
C GLY A 372 26.33 14.56 -0.76
N LYS A 373 26.63 13.31 -1.11
CA LYS A 373 27.86 12.92 -1.80
C LYS A 373 27.57 12.37 -3.18
N LYS A 374 28.36 12.81 -4.16
CA LYS A 374 28.36 12.25 -5.50
C LYS A 374 29.02 10.87 -5.52
N GLY A 375 28.47 9.98 -6.32
CA GLY A 375 29.00 8.65 -6.50
C GLY A 375 28.11 7.81 -7.41
N CYS A 376 28.36 6.51 -7.44
CA CYS A 376 27.58 5.59 -8.26
C CYS A 376 27.73 4.15 -7.78
N ASN A 377 26.88 3.27 -8.28
CA ASN A 377 26.94 1.84 -8.01
C ASN A 377 28.13 1.20 -8.73
N THR A 378 28.74 0.18 -8.14
CA THR A 378 29.79 -0.60 -8.83
C THR A 378 29.18 -1.49 -9.91
N ALA A 379 29.53 -1.24 -11.17
CA ALA A 379 29.09 -2.03 -12.33
C ALA A 379 29.54 -3.50 -12.21
N GLY A 380 28.72 -4.45 -12.68
CA GLY A 380 28.98 -5.90 -12.58
C GLY A 380 28.83 -6.51 -11.18
N GLU A 381 28.86 -5.71 -10.11
CA GLU A 381 28.75 -6.19 -8.72
C GLU A 381 27.32 -6.07 -8.15
N GLY A 382 26.31 -6.02 -9.02
CA GLY A 382 24.90 -5.98 -8.64
C GLY A 382 24.38 -7.26 -7.98
N PRO A 383 23.08 -7.37 -7.71
CA PRO A 383 22.47 -8.54 -7.06
C PRO A 383 22.86 -9.90 -7.68
N ALA A 384 23.09 -9.96 -9.00
CA ALA A 384 23.54 -11.17 -9.69
C ALA A 384 24.94 -11.63 -9.25
N TYR A 385 25.82 -10.70 -8.88
CA TYR A 385 27.15 -10.98 -8.35
C TYR A 385 27.09 -11.79 -7.05
N GLU A 386 26.08 -11.51 -6.21
CA GLU A 386 25.86 -12.17 -4.92
C GLU A 386 25.15 -13.51 -5.04
N LEU A 387 24.25 -13.64 -6.02
CA LEU A 387 23.44 -14.83 -6.22
C LEU A 387 24.11 -15.88 -7.10
N ALA A 388 24.95 -15.49 -8.06
CA ALA A 388 25.60 -16.42 -8.97
C ALA A 388 26.47 -17.48 -8.27
N PRO A 389 27.30 -17.17 -7.24
CA PRO A 389 28.05 -18.19 -6.50
C PRO A 389 27.18 -19.23 -5.80
N ARG A 390 25.89 -18.95 -5.62
CA ARG A 390 24.90 -19.86 -5.01
C ARG A 390 24.19 -20.72 -6.07
N GLY A 391 24.62 -20.65 -7.33
CA GLY A 391 23.98 -21.35 -8.45
C GLY A 391 22.60 -20.80 -8.81
N ILE A 392 22.32 -19.53 -8.50
CA ILE A 392 21.02 -18.89 -8.77
C ILE A 392 21.17 -17.96 -9.97
N ALA A 393 20.40 -18.21 -11.03
CA ALA A 393 20.27 -17.33 -12.16
C ALA A 393 19.38 -16.13 -11.82
N MET A 394 19.57 -15.01 -12.49
CA MET A 394 18.67 -13.85 -12.36
C MET A 394 18.04 -13.46 -13.69
N ALA A 395 16.85 -12.86 -13.61
CA ALA A 395 16.20 -12.18 -14.71
C ALA A 395 15.68 -10.81 -14.27
N SER A 396 15.83 -9.80 -15.13
CA SER A 396 15.37 -8.44 -14.91
C SER A 396 14.90 -7.84 -16.24
N SER A 397 13.74 -7.19 -16.27
CA SER A 397 13.19 -6.56 -17.48
C SER A 397 12.77 -5.13 -17.19
N ALA A 398 12.78 -4.30 -18.24
CA ALA A 398 12.33 -2.91 -18.16
C ALA A 398 10.84 -2.79 -17.79
N LEU A 399 10.59 -2.11 -16.67
CA LEU A 399 9.23 -1.80 -16.22
C LEU A 399 8.46 -0.86 -17.17
N PRO A 400 7.11 -0.87 -17.18
CA PRO A 400 6.29 -0.14 -18.16
C PRO A 400 6.61 1.34 -18.35
N LEU A 401 6.90 2.06 -17.26
CA LEU A 401 7.28 3.48 -17.27
C LEU A 401 8.72 3.62 -16.75
N ASN A 402 9.70 3.21 -17.57
CA ASN A 402 11.11 3.38 -17.28
C ASN A 402 11.87 4.02 -18.47
N PRO A 403 13.10 4.52 -18.28
CA PRO A 403 13.88 5.17 -19.33
C PRO A 403 14.14 4.32 -20.58
N GLU A 404 14.17 2.99 -20.44
CA GLU A 404 14.36 2.07 -21.58
C GLU A 404 13.12 1.95 -22.47
N ARG A 405 11.92 2.24 -21.94
CA ARG A 405 10.64 2.16 -22.67
C ARG A 405 10.00 3.52 -22.95
N LEU A 406 10.31 4.53 -22.12
CA LEU A 406 9.83 5.90 -22.23
C LEU A 406 11.00 6.87 -22.09
N ALA A 407 11.32 7.57 -23.17
CA ALA A 407 12.36 8.60 -23.19
C ALA A 407 12.13 9.67 -22.11
N CYS A 408 13.19 10.06 -21.41
CA CYS A 408 13.16 11.03 -20.31
C CYS A 408 12.17 10.69 -19.17
N ALA A 409 11.78 9.42 -18.99
CA ALA A 409 10.94 9.03 -17.86
C ALA A 409 11.68 9.30 -16.55
N ALA A 410 11.19 10.25 -15.76
CA ALA A 410 11.69 10.49 -14.41
C ALA A 410 11.39 9.30 -13.49
N GLU A 411 12.10 9.20 -12.37
CA GLU A 411 11.83 8.17 -11.35
C GLU A 411 10.40 8.26 -10.79
N THR A 412 9.77 9.42 -10.85
CA THR A 412 8.38 9.62 -10.42
C THR A 412 7.34 9.32 -11.52
N ALA A 413 7.77 9.02 -12.75
CA ALA A 413 6.87 8.72 -13.87
C ALA A 413 5.98 7.51 -13.57
N TYR A 414 6.48 6.56 -12.78
CA TYR A 414 5.71 5.38 -12.36
C TYR A 414 4.52 5.75 -11.46
N LEU A 415 4.67 6.76 -10.59
CA LEU A 415 3.59 7.30 -9.75
C LEU A 415 2.59 8.10 -10.59
N ASN A 416 3.10 8.90 -11.53
CA ASN A 416 2.34 9.84 -12.36
C ASN A 416 1.42 10.77 -11.54
N PHE A 417 2.00 11.80 -10.94
CA PHE A 417 1.24 12.82 -10.19
C PHE A 417 0.24 13.62 -11.04
N ASN A 418 0.34 13.60 -12.38
CA ASN A 418 -0.68 14.20 -13.24
C ASN A 418 -1.93 13.32 -13.35
N ASN A 419 -1.84 12.03 -12.98
CA ASN A 419 -2.93 11.07 -13.03
C ASN A 419 -2.71 9.90 -12.06
N LEU A 420 -2.79 10.12 -10.75
CA LEU A 420 -2.58 9.05 -9.76
C LEU A 420 -3.55 7.88 -9.90
N ALA A 421 -4.69 8.06 -10.58
CA ALA A 421 -5.62 6.98 -10.90
C ALA A 421 -4.92 5.83 -11.65
N VAL A 422 -3.91 6.15 -12.46
CA VAL A 422 -3.18 5.18 -13.26
C VAL A 422 -2.18 4.35 -12.46
N PHE A 423 -1.70 4.85 -11.31
CA PHE A 423 -0.60 4.24 -10.56
C PHE A 423 -0.84 2.75 -10.29
N ARG A 424 -2.08 2.40 -9.90
CA ARG A 424 -2.48 1.01 -9.67
C ARG A 424 -2.28 0.14 -10.92
N ASP A 425 -2.76 0.60 -12.07
CA ASP A 425 -2.74 -0.20 -13.30
C ASP A 425 -1.35 -0.18 -13.97
N THR A 426 -0.57 0.88 -13.78
CA THR A 426 0.87 0.87 -14.09
C THR A 426 1.60 -0.20 -13.27
N PHE A 427 1.33 -0.28 -11.96
CA PHE A 427 1.91 -1.34 -11.12
C PHE A 427 1.47 -2.73 -11.56
N ARG A 428 0.16 -2.93 -11.80
CA ARG A 428 -0.36 -4.22 -12.29
C ARG A 428 0.24 -4.60 -13.64
N GLN A 429 0.38 -3.66 -14.57
CA GLN A 429 1.00 -3.89 -15.88
C GLN A 429 2.47 -4.32 -15.77
N GLY A 430 3.18 -3.91 -14.72
CA GLY A 430 4.55 -4.37 -14.45
C GLY A 430 4.63 -5.77 -13.82
N VAL A 431 3.54 -6.24 -13.21
CA VAL A 431 3.47 -7.56 -12.55
C VAL A 431 2.87 -8.65 -13.47
N LEU A 432 1.89 -8.26 -14.29
CA LEU A 432 1.26 -9.11 -15.32
C LEU A 432 2.23 -9.38 -16.47
#